data_AF-A0A8T4JGB4-F1
#
_entry.id   AF-A0A8T4JGB4-F1
#
_cell.length_a   1.000
_cell.length_b   1.000
_cell.length_c   1.000
_cell.angle_alpha   90.00
_cell.angle_beta   90.00
_cell.angle_gamma   90.00
#
_symmetry.space_group_name_H-M   'P 1'
#
loop_
_entity.id
_entity.type
_entity.pdbx_description
1 polymer ?
#
loop_
_entity_poly.entity_id
_entity_poly.type
_entity_poly.pdbx_seq_one_letter_code
_entity_poly.pdbx_strand_id
1 'polypeptide(L)'
;ISDEDLPKIEEKMRELLPSWVSFEGKEVSADEARKHFSNNPYKIELIDDLEKEGATITLYTSGNFTDLCRGGHVNTPSKDIKAQAFKLTKTAGAYWRGDENNSMLTRIYGFAFEKKNELDAYVEMQEEAKKRDHRKLGKELDLFLFSDLVGAGFPLFTPRGTLIRDLIDNFVWELREAQGYQRVDIPHLTKKDLYQKSGHWDKFGDELFKITTREGHELVVKPMNCPHHTQIFDRKPHSYREMPQRYANTTKVYRDEQTGELSGLTRVRSITQDDAHVF
;
A
#
# COMPACT_ATOMS: atom_id res chain seq x y z
N ILE A 1 -20.80 -11.61 5.78
CA ILE A 1 -20.91 -10.88 4.49
C ILE A 1 -19.74 -11.31 3.64
N SER A 2 -20.01 -11.98 2.53
CA SER A 2 -19.00 -12.39 1.54
C SER A 2 -19.32 -11.77 0.17
N ASP A 3 -18.47 -12.03 -0.82
CA ASP A 3 -18.69 -11.60 -2.21
C ASP A 3 -20.01 -12.14 -2.80
N GLU A 4 -20.49 -13.28 -2.30
CA GLU A 4 -21.74 -13.93 -2.71
C GLU A 4 -22.99 -13.19 -2.19
N ASP A 5 -22.85 -12.39 -1.12
CA ASP A 5 -23.94 -11.58 -0.57
C ASP A 5 -24.11 -10.26 -1.33
N LEU A 6 -23.08 -9.80 -2.06
CA LEU A 6 -23.07 -8.50 -2.72
C LEU A 6 -24.22 -8.30 -3.71
N PRO A 7 -24.63 -9.28 -4.55
CA PRO A 7 -25.78 -9.11 -5.44
C PRO A 7 -27.08 -8.82 -4.69
N LYS A 8 -27.31 -9.45 -3.53
CA LYS A 8 -28.52 -9.22 -2.71
C LYS A 8 -28.52 -7.82 -2.09
N ILE A 9 -27.34 -7.37 -1.63
CA ILE A 9 -27.17 -6.02 -1.09
C ILE A 9 -27.41 -4.99 -2.19
N GLU A 10 -26.84 -5.19 -3.38
CA GLU A 10 -27.01 -4.30 -4.54
C GLU A 10 -28.48 -4.22 -4.98
N GLU A 11 -29.19 -5.35 -5.01
CA GLU A 11 -30.63 -5.38 -5.29
C GLU A 11 -31.41 -4.58 -4.24
N LYS A 12 -31.11 -4.76 -2.95
CA LYS A 12 -31.77 -3.99 -1.88
C LYS A 12 -31.46 -2.49 -1.97
N MET A 13 -30.24 -2.12 -2.35
CA MET A 13 -29.88 -0.71 -2.60
C MET A 13 -30.72 -0.12 -3.74
N ARG A 14 -30.93 -0.88 -4.83
CA ARG A 14 -31.79 -0.46 -5.95
C ARG A 14 -33.26 -0.35 -5.55
N GLU A 15 -33.74 -1.24 -4.68
CA GLU A 15 -35.10 -1.19 -4.14
C GLU A 15 -35.32 0.05 -3.25
N LEU A 16 -34.33 0.42 -2.44
CA LEU A 16 -34.42 1.56 -1.52
C LEU A 16 -34.22 2.91 -2.22
N LEU A 17 -33.45 2.97 -3.30
CA LEU A 17 -33.08 4.21 -3.97
C LEU A 17 -34.28 5.13 -4.34
N PRO A 18 -35.42 4.61 -4.86
CA PRO A 18 -36.60 5.44 -5.14
C PRO A 18 -37.18 6.13 -3.89
N SER A 19 -36.98 5.57 -2.70
CA SER A 19 -37.46 6.16 -1.43
C SER A 19 -36.56 7.29 -0.91
N TRP A 20 -35.35 7.44 -1.47
CA TRP A 20 -34.38 8.45 -1.07
C TRP A 20 -34.61 9.73 -1.87
N VAL A 21 -35.53 10.57 -1.39
CA VAL A 21 -35.96 11.80 -2.07
C VAL A 21 -35.08 13.02 -1.75
N SER A 22 -34.45 13.04 -0.58
CA SER A 22 -33.57 14.11 -0.11
C SER A 22 -32.51 13.54 0.84
N PHE A 23 -31.37 14.23 0.93
CA PHE A 23 -30.44 14.09 2.04
C PHE A 23 -30.62 15.30 2.97
N GLU A 24 -31.12 15.07 4.18
CA GLU A 24 -31.35 16.12 5.17
C GLU A 24 -30.18 16.18 6.15
N GLY A 25 -29.37 17.23 6.05
CA GLY A 25 -28.26 17.50 6.95
C GLY A 25 -28.70 18.30 8.17
N LYS A 26 -28.36 17.82 9.37
CA LYS A 26 -28.58 18.53 10.63
C LYS A 26 -27.26 18.64 11.41
N GLU A 27 -26.87 19.86 11.73
CA GLU A 27 -25.84 20.11 12.74
C GLU A 27 -26.37 19.76 14.12
N VAL A 28 -25.59 18.97 14.86
CA VAL A 28 -25.97 18.51 16.20
C VAL A 28 -24.78 18.67 17.15
N SER A 29 -25.07 18.74 18.45
CA SER A 29 -24.02 18.68 19.46
C SER A 29 -23.41 17.27 19.54
N ALA A 30 -22.18 17.18 20.06
CA ALA A 30 -21.51 15.90 20.29
C ALA A 30 -22.35 14.98 21.19
N ASP A 31 -22.97 15.52 22.23
CA ASP A 31 -23.82 14.75 23.15
C ASP A 31 -25.08 14.20 22.48
N GLU A 32 -25.74 14.97 21.62
CA GLU A 32 -26.87 14.49 20.83
C GLU A 32 -26.45 13.38 19.85
N ALA A 33 -25.31 13.55 19.19
CA ALA A 33 -24.76 12.55 18.27
C ALA A 33 -24.40 11.24 19.00
N ARG A 34 -23.76 11.32 20.18
CA ARG A 34 -23.43 10.16 21.03
C ARG A 34 -24.69 9.42 21.46
N LYS A 35 -25.74 10.14 21.83
CA LYS A 35 -27.03 9.55 22.20
C LYS A 35 -27.67 8.82 21.02
N HIS A 36 -27.55 9.37 19.80
CA HIS A 36 -28.09 8.73 18.59
C HIS A 36 -27.32 7.46 18.22
N PHE A 37 -25.99 7.46 18.34
CA PHE A 37 -25.13 6.32 18.01
C PHE A 37 -24.71 5.49 19.23
N SER A 38 -25.50 5.45 20.30
CA SER A 38 -25.14 4.78 21.56
C SER A 38 -24.76 3.31 21.39
N ASN A 39 -25.30 2.66 20.36
CA ASN A 39 -25.08 1.25 20.07
C ASN A 39 -23.96 1.00 19.04
N ASN A 40 -23.26 2.05 18.59
CA ASN A 40 -22.19 1.97 17.60
C ASN A 40 -20.89 2.57 18.17
N PRO A 41 -19.99 1.76 18.76
CA PRO A 41 -18.78 2.25 19.40
C PRO A 41 -17.86 3.01 18.45
N TYR A 42 -17.80 2.59 17.17
CA TYR A 42 -16.97 3.24 16.16
C TYR A 42 -17.42 4.67 15.85
N LYS A 43 -18.74 4.91 15.85
CA LYS A 43 -19.28 6.26 15.62
C LYS A 43 -19.06 7.15 16.85
N ILE A 44 -19.12 6.60 18.06
CA ILE A 44 -18.79 7.34 19.30
C ILE A 44 -17.34 7.80 19.27
N GLU A 45 -16.39 6.91 18.96
CA GLU A 45 -14.97 7.27 18.84
C GLU A 45 -14.73 8.38 17.79
N LEU A 46 -15.41 8.31 16.64
CA LEU A 46 -15.32 9.35 15.62
C LEU A 46 -15.88 10.69 16.12
N ILE A 47 -16.98 10.69 16.88
CA ILE A 47 -17.55 11.89 17.48
C ILE A 47 -16.59 12.51 18.49
N ASP A 48 -15.94 11.69 19.33
CA ASP A 48 -14.97 12.16 20.32
C ASP A 48 -13.74 12.81 19.67
N ASP A 49 -13.28 12.27 18.54
CA ASP A 49 -12.18 12.86 17.78
C ASP A 49 -12.60 14.20 17.13
N LEU A 50 -13.78 14.25 16.51
CA LEU A 50 -14.33 15.49 15.93
C LEU A 50 -14.52 16.58 16.99
N GLU A 51 -14.97 16.22 18.19
CA GLU A 51 -15.13 17.16 19.31
C GLU A 51 -13.77 17.73 19.76
N LYS A 52 -12.74 16.88 19.88
CA LYS A 52 -11.36 17.32 20.22
C LYS A 52 -10.77 18.26 19.17
N GLU A 53 -11.08 18.02 17.89
CA GLU A 53 -10.65 18.87 16.78
C GLU A 53 -11.47 20.17 16.66
N GLY A 54 -12.56 20.31 17.41
CA GLY A 54 -13.47 21.46 17.30
C GLY A 54 -14.25 21.49 15.98
N ALA A 55 -14.42 20.33 15.33
CA ALA A 55 -15.11 20.20 14.05
C ALA A 55 -16.63 20.18 14.23
N THR A 56 -17.36 20.75 13.27
CA THR A 56 -18.82 20.69 13.24
C THR A 56 -19.30 19.26 13.00
N ILE A 57 -20.20 18.78 13.86
CA ILE A 57 -20.79 17.44 13.77
C ILE A 57 -22.12 17.52 13.02
N THR A 58 -22.20 16.84 11.88
CA THR A 58 -23.39 16.79 11.04
C THR A 58 -23.92 15.38 10.87
N LEU A 59 -25.22 15.22 11.02
CA LEU A 59 -25.95 14.00 10.71
C LEU A 59 -26.71 14.17 9.41
N TYR A 60 -26.60 13.21 8.51
CA TYR A 60 -27.37 13.18 7.27
C TYR A 60 -28.38 12.05 7.31
N THR A 61 -29.63 12.39 7.07
CA THR A 61 -30.75 11.44 7.02
C THR A 61 -31.25 11.30 5.59
N SER A 62 -31.46 10.07 5.14
CA SER A 62 -32.14 9.75 3.89
C SER A 62 -32.99 8.49 4.04
N GLY A 63 -34.28 8.60 3.71
CA GLY A 63 -35.27 7.58 4.02
C GLY A 63 -35.27 7.27 5.53
N ASN A 64 -35.06 6.00 5.88
CA ASN A 64 -35.01 5.54 7.28
C ASN A 64 -33.59 5.40 7.83
N PHE A 65 -32.58 5.94 7.15
CA PHE A 65 -31.18 5.81 7.54
C PHE A 65 -30.59 7.16 7.90
N THR A 66 -29.88 7.23 9.03
CA THR A 66 -29.18 8.43 9.51
C THR A 66 -27.72 8.05 9.74
N ASP A 67 -26.80 8.84 9.20
CA ASP A 67 -25.36 8.61 9.39
C ASP A 67 -24.58 9.89 9.69
N LEU A 68 -23.45 9.70 10.40
CA LEU A 68 -22.47 10.75 10.67
C LEU A 68 -21.61 10.96 9.42
N CYS A 69 -21.74 12.12 8.77
CA CYS A 69 -21.00 12.49 7.57
C CYS A 69 -20.86 14.01 7.50
N ARG A 70 -19.74 14.51 6.96
CA ARG A 70 -19.48 15.95 6.73
C ARG A 70 -20.32 16.56 5.60
N GLY A 71 -20.91 15.73 4.73
CA GLY A 71 -21.79 16.16 3.64
C GLY A 71 -21.17 16.10 2.25
N GLY A 72 -21.72 16.89 1.32
CA GLY A 72 -21.40 16.83 -0.12
C GLY A 72 -22.24 15.81 -0.89
N HIS A 73 -23.42 15.46 -0.37
CA HIS A 73 -24.33 14.52 -1.00
C HIS A 73 -25.05 15.13 -2.21
N VAL A 74 -25.56 14.27 -3.10
CA VAL A 74 -26.44 14.67 -4.21
C VAL A 74 -27.76 15.25 -3.68
N ASN A 75 -28.40 16.12 -4.44
CA ASN A 75 -29.60 16.84 -3.96
C ASN A 75 -30.82 15.91 -3.90
N THR A 76 -31.03 15.10 -4.93
CA THR A 76 -32.18 14.20 -5.04
C THR A 76 -31.69 12.81 -5.44
N PRO A 77 -31.36 11.93 -4.49
CA PRO A 77 -30.72 10.64 -4.77
C PRO A 77 -31.49 9.80 -5.78
N SER A 78 -32.82 9.70 -5.61
CA SER A 78 -33.73 8.99 -6.52
C SER A 78 -33.72 9.49 -7.98
N LYS A 79 -33.28 10.73 -8.24
CA LYS A 79 -33.16 11.30 -9.60
C LYS A 79 -31.71 11.34 -10.09
N ASP A 80 -30.80 11.71 -9.20
CA ASP A 80 -29.40 11.99 -9.53
C ASP A 80 -28.58 10.69 -9.66
N ILE A 81 -28.94 9.65 -8.88
CA ILE A 81 -28.27 8.35 -8.92
C ILE A 81 -29.07 7.43 -9.84
N LYS A 82 -28.41 6.92 -10.88
CA LYS A 82 -29.02 5.89 -11.74
C LYS A 82 -28.80 4.52 -11.12
N ALA A 83 -29.88 3.79 -10.86
CA ALA A 83 -29.86 2.44 -10.27
C ALA A 83 -28.96 1.43 -10.99
N GLN A 84 -28.73 1.64 -12.29
CA GLN A 84 -27.90 0.78 -13.14
C GLN A 84 -26.44 1.27 -13.25
N ALA A 85 -26.08 2.40 -12.63
CA ALA A 85 -24.77 3.03 -12.73
C ALA A 85 -23.94 2.90 -11.45
N PHE A 86 -24.31 1.97 -10.55
CA PHE A 86 -23.46 1.53 -9.45
C PHE A 86 -23.38 0.00 -9.38
N LYS A 87 -22.26 -0.49 -8.85
CA LYS A 87 -22.00 -1.93 -8.68
C LYS A 87 -21.12 -2.21 -7.47
N LEU A 88 -21.48 -3.21 -6.67
CA LEU A 88 -20.60 -3.76 -5.63
C LEU A 88 -19.61 -4.77 -6.23
N THR A 89 -18.38 -4.80 -5.72
CA THR A 89 -17.25 -5.44 -6.43
C THR A 89 -16.61 -6.57 -5.65
N LYS A 90 -16.18 -6.29 -4.41
CA LYS A 90 -15.51 -7.25 -3.55
C LYS A 90 -15.62 -6.84 -2.09
N THR A 91 -15.41 -7.80 -1.21
CA THR A 91 -15.23 -7.62 0.22
C THR A 91 -13.75 -7.71 0.58
N ALA A 92 -13.35 -7.04 1.66
CA ALA A 92 -12.02 -7.18 2.26
C ALA A 92 -12.09 -7.03 3.77
N GLY A 93 -11.16 -7.66 4.49
CA GLY A 93 -10.91 -7.35 5.89
C GLY A 93 -10.15 -6.03 6.03
N ALA A 94 -10.52 -5.21 7.01
CA ALA A 94 -9.75 -4.04 7.40
C ALA A 94 -9.81 -3.88 8.91
N TYR A 95 -8.69 -3.53 9.53
CA TYR A 95 -8.65 -3.27 10.96
C TYR A 95 -9.02 -1.82 11.27
N TRP A 96 -9.72 -1.60 12.38
CA TRP A 96 -10.06 -0.25 12.82
C TRP A 96 -8.80 0.59 13.07
N ARG A 97 -8.77 1.81 12.53
CA ARG A 97 -7.60 2.71 12.47
C ARG A 97 -6.33 2.10 11.83
N GLY A 98 -6.44 0.96 11.14
CA GLY A 98 -5.29 0.27 10.55
C GLY A 98 -4.42 -0.49 11.56
N ASP A 99 -4.86 -0.67 12.79
CA ASP A 99 -4.12 -1.38 13.84
C ASP A 99 -4.64 -2.82 13.98
N GLU A 100 -3.78 -3.80 13.74
CA GLU A 100 -4.09 -5.24 13.80
C GLU A 100 -4.57 -5.73 15.17
N ASN A 101 -4.31 -4.98 16.24
CA ASN A 101 -4.81 -5.28 17.59
C ASN A 101 -6.28 -4.91 17.78
N ASN A 102 -6.85 -4.11 16.87
CA ASN A 102 -8.24 -3.69 16.94
C ASN A 102 -9.18 -4.69 16.26
N SER A 103 -10.50 -4.45 16.42
CA SER A 103 -11.53 -5.27 15.78
C SER A 103 -11.41 -5.26 14.26
N MET A 104 -11.47 -6.45 13.65
CA MET A 104 -11.52 -6.63 12.20
C MET A 104 -12.92 -6.30 11.67
N LEU A 105 -12.98 -5.38 10.70
CA LEU A 105 -14.18 -4.94 10.02
C LEU A 105 -14.27 -5.53 8.60
N THR A 106 -15.49 -5.68 8.10
CA THR A 106 -15.74 -6.03 6.70
C THR A 106 -15.91 -4.77 5.87
N ARG A 107 -14.98 -4.52 4.95
CA ARG A 107 -15.05 -3.44 3.98
C ARG A 107 -15.67 -3.93 2.68
N ILE A 108 -16.70 -3.25 2.21
CA ILE A 108 -17.36 -3.52 0.91
C ILE A 108 -16.92 -2.45 -0.08
N TYR A 109 -16.36 -2.86 -1.23
CA TYR A 109 -15.98 -1.96 -2.31
C TYR A 109 -17.07 -1.90 -3.39
N GLY A 110 -17.29 -0.71 -3.95
CA GLY A 110 -18.19 -0.52 -5.08
C GLY A 110 -17.77 0.64 -5.98
N PHE A 111 -18.35 0.68 -7.17
CA PHE A 111 -18.20 1.76 -8.14
C PHE A 111 -19.53 2.48 -8.32
N ALA A 112 -19.49 3.77 -8.60
CA ALA A 112 -20.65 4.58 -8.99
C ALA A 112 -20.23 5.57 -10.08
N PHE A 113 -21.05 5.69 -11.12
CA PHE A 113 -20.84 6.56 -12.28
C PHE A 113 -22.13 7.33 -12.59
N GLU A 114 -22.03 8.39 -13.39
CA GLU A 114 -23.21 9.14 -13.84
C GLU A 114 -24.07 8.35 -14.85
N LYS A 115 -23.42 7.44 -15.60
CA LYS A 115 -24.07 6.66 -16.65
C LYS A 115 -23.64 5.20 -16.61
N LYS A 116 -24.58 4.33 -17.01
CA LYS A 116 -24.36 2.87 -17.07
C LYS A 116 -23.22 2.48 -18.01
N ASN A 117 -23.12 3.13 -19.17
CA ASN A 117 -22.08 2.82 -20.16
C ASN A 117 -20.66 3.11 -19.63
N GLU A 118 -20.50 4.14 -18.79
CA GLU A 118 -19.21 4.45 -18.15
C GLU A 118 -18.84 3.39 -17.11
N LEU A 119 -19.82 2.96 -16.30
CA LEU A 119 -19.63 1.83 -15.38
C LEU A 119 -19.24 0.56 -16.13
N ASP A 120 -19.98 0.20 -17.19
CA ASP A 120 -19.73 -1.01 -17.97
C ASP A 120 -18.31 -0.99 -18.58
N ALA A 121 -17.91 0.14 -19.18
CA ALA A 121 -16.57 0.32 -19.73
C ALA A 121 -15.47 0.22 -18.67
N TYR A 122 -15.70 0.80 -17.48
CA TYR A 122 -14.74 0.70 -16.38
C TYR A 122 -14.63 -0.73 -15.85
N VAL A 123 -15.76 -1.45 -15.71
CA VAL A 123 -15.76 -2.85 -15.30
C VAL A 123 -15.00 -3.72 -16.30
N GLU A 124 -15.22 -3.51 -17.60
CA GLU A 124 -14.49 -4.21 -18.65
C GLU A 124 -12.97 -3.94 -18.57
N MET A 125 -12.58 -2.68 -18.37
CA MET A 125 -11.18 -2.31 -18.18
C MET A 125 -10.56 -3.00 -16.95
N GLN A 126 -11.30 -3.11 -15.84
CA GLN A 126 -10.82 -3.82 -14.65
C GLN A 126 -10.65 -5.32 -14.89
N GLU A 127 -11.54 -5.95 -15.66
CA GLU A 127 -11.39 -7.36 -16.04
C GLU A 127 -10.18 -7.59 -16.95
N GLU A 128 -9.93 -6.68 -17.89
CA GLU A 128 -8.71 -6.70 -18.71
C GLU A 128 -7.45 -6.49 -17.87
N ALA A 129 -7.48 -5.61 -16.87
CA ALA A 129 -6.37 -5.41 -15.95
C ALA A 129 -6.07 -6.67 -15.12
N LYS A 130 -7.11 -7.35 -14.61
CA LYS A 130 -6.96 -8.63 -13.88
C LYS A 130 -6.30 -9.73 -14.71
N LYS A 131 -6.59 -9.79 -16.02
CA LYS A 131 -5.94 -10.75 -16.92
C LYS A 131 -4.44 -10.51 -17.06
N ARG A 132 -3.98 -9.28 -16.86
CA ARG A 132 -2.58 -8.85 -17.01
C ARG A 132 -1.86 -8.72 -15.66
N ASP A 133 -2.46 -9.21 -14.59
CA ASP A 133 -1.85 -9.23 -13.26
C ASP A 133 -0.58 -10.08 -13.27
N HIS A 134 0.55 -9.49 -12.87
CA HIS A 134 1.84 -10.18 -12.85
C HIS A 134 1.86 -11.39 -11.91
N ARG A 135 0.98 -11.45 -10.91
CA ARG A 135 0.86 -12.59 -10.00
C ARG A 135 0.24 -13.79 -10.72
N LYS A 136 -0.70 -13.53 -11.62
CA LYS A 136 -1.30 -14.55 -12.48
C LYS A 136 -0.31 -14.98 -13.56
N LEU A 137 0.18 -14.01 -14.33
CA LEU A 137 1.12 -14.27 -15.43
C LEU A 137 2.44 -14.87 -14.95
N GLY A 138 2.96 -14.41 -13.82
CA GLY A 138 4.20 -14.92 -13.23
C GLY A 138 4.15 -16.40 -12.90
N LYS A 139 2.98 -16.90 -12.49
CA LYS A 139 2.73 -18.33 -12.28
C LYS A 139 2.53 -19.07 -13.60
N GLU A 140 1.68 -18.55 -14.49
CA GLU A 140 1.37 -19.18 -15.79
C GLU A 140 2.60 -19.31 -16.69
N LEU A 141 3.51 -18.34 -16.63
CA LEU A 141 4.73 -18.28 -17.43
C LEU A 141 5.97 -18.86 -16.72
N ASP A 142 5.80 -19.40 -15.50
CA ASP A 142 6.87 -19.97 -14.68
C ASP A 142 8.02 -18.96 -14.48
N LEU A 143 7.75 -17.77 -13.95
CA LEU A 143 8.74 -16.70 -13.76
C LEU A 143 9.17 -16.58 -12.30
N PHE A 144 8.23 -16.67 -11.37
CA PHE A 144 8.52 -16.60 -9.95
C PHE A 144 7.45 -17.31 -9.14
N LEU A 145 7.79 -17.67 -7.92
CA LEU A 145 6.86 -18.21 -6.94
C LEU A 145 7.15 -17.63 -5.55
N PHE A 146 6.18 -17.83 -4.66
CA PHE A 146 6.33 -17.62 -3.24
C PHE A 146 6.15 -18.97 -2.54
N SER A 147 6.87 -19.19 -1.45
CA SER A 147 6.78 -20.39 -0.64
C SER A 147 6.55 -19.99 0.81
N ASP A 148 5.53 -20.57 1.43
CA ASP A 148 5.22 -20.33 2.84
C ASP A 148 6.39 -20.73 3.76
N LEU A 149 7.17 -21.74 3.34
CA LEU A 149 8.38 -22.17 4.05
C LEU A 149 9.53 -21.15 3.96
N VAL A 150 9.57 -20.35 2.89
CA VAL A 150 10.57 -19.29 2.71
C VAL A 150 10.11 -17.99 3.38
N GLY A 151 8.81 -17.73 3.40
CA GLY A 151 8.19 -16.59 4.06
C GLY A 151 7.59 -15.56 3.09
N ALA A 152 6.59 -14.84 3.57
CA ALA A 152 5.87 -13.83 2.80
C ALA A 152 6.80 -12.66 2.41
N GLY A 153 6.69 -12.19 1.17
CA GLY A 153 7.45 -11.04 0.68
C GLY A 153 8.88 -11.38 0.22
N PHE A 154 9.25 -12.67 0.15
CA PHE A 154 10.54 -13.13 -0.36
C PHE A 154 10.34 -13.92 -1.67
N PRO A 155 10.37 -13.25 -2.83
CA PRO A 155 10.13 -13.91 -4.11
C PRO A 155 11.28 -14.86 -4.48
N LEU A 156 10.91 -16.05 -4.97
CA LEU A 156 11.81 -17.02 -5.58
C LEU A 156 11.68 -16.91 -7.09
N PHE A 157 12.76 -16.58 -7.77
CA PHE A 157 12.77 -16.54 -9.24
C PHE A 157 13.14 -17.91 -9.78
N THR A 158 12.36 -18.40 -10.73
CA THR A 158 12.60 -19.65 -11.45
C THR A 158 13.72 -19.44 -12.47
N PRO A 159 14.18 -20.48 -13.20
CA PRO A 159 15.16 -20.29 -14.27
C PRO A 159 14.75 -19.22 -15.31
N ARG A 160 13.47 -19.18 -15.71
CA ARG A 160 12.97 -18.21 -16.70
C ARG A 160 12.91 -16.79 -16.13
N GLY A 161 12.43 -16.63 -14.90
CA GLY A 161 12.43 -15.31 -14.26
C GLY A 161 13.82 -14.79 -13.95
N THR A 162 14.75 -15.68 -13.60
CA THR A 162 16.16 -15.32 -13.37
C THR A 162 16.80 -14.84 -14.66
N LEU A 163 16.59 -15.55 -15.78
CA LEU A 163 17.06 -15.10 -17.10
C LEU A 163 16.56 -13.69 -17.45
N ILE A 164 15.27 -13.40 -17.23
CA ILE A 164 14.72 -12.04 -17.48
C ILE A 164 15.44 -11.00 -16.62
N ARG A 165 15.65 -11.29 -15.34
CA ARG A 165 16.34 -10.38 -14.43
C ARG A 165 17.78 -10.11 -14.88
N ASP A 166 18.50 -11.15 -15.27
CA ASP A 166 19.89 -11.02 -15.72
C ASP A 166 19.99 -10.21 -17.02
N LEU A 167 19.06 -10.42 -17.96
CA LEU A 167 18.99 -9.62 -19.19
C LEU A 167 18.74 -8.13 -18.90
N ILE A 168 17.85 -7.82 -17.95
CA ILE A 168 17.57 -6.44 -17.55
C ILE A 168 18.79 -5.82 -16.86
N ASP A 169 19.43 -6.53 -15.93
CA ASP A 169 20.61 -6.02 -15.21
C ASP A 169 21.79 -5.79 -16.15
N ASN A 170 22.03 -6.70 -17.10
CA ASN A 170 23.06 -6.53 -18.12
C ASN A 170 22.78 -5.29 -18.99
N PHE A 171 21.54 -5.10 -19.43
CA PHE A 171 21.16 -3.91 -20.19
C PHE A 171 21.34 -2.62 -19.39
N VAL A 172 20.94 -2.60 -18.12
CA VAL A 172 21.15 -1.45 -17.23
C VAL A 172 22.65 -1.18 -17.03
N TRP A 173 23.47 -2.22 -16.97
CA TRP A 173 24.91 -2.07 -16.86
C TRP A 173 25.54 -1.47 -18.12
N GLU A 174 25.14 -1.90 -19.31
CA GLU A 174 25.60 -1.31 -20.58
C GLU A 174 25.36 0.21 -20.60
N LEU A 175 24.19 0.66 -20.13
CA LEU A 175 23.86 2.08 -20.00
C LEU A 175 24.76 2.81 -18.98
N ARG A 176 25.09 2.16 -17.86
CA ARG A 176 25.93 2.71 -16.79
C ARG A 176 27.39 2.82 -17.17
N GLU A 177 27.92 1.79 -17.81
CA GLU A 177 29.32 1.74 -18.26
C GLU A 177 29.60 2.89 -19.24
N ALA A 178 28.67 3.13 -20.17
CA ALA A 178 28.75 4.26 -21.10
C ALA A 178 28.79 5.64 -20.41
N GLN A 179 28.32 5.74 -19.16
CA GLN A 179 28.31 6.96 -18.34
C GLN A 179 29.42 7.00 -17.28
N GLY A 180 30.37 6.06 -17.34
CA GLY A 180 31.53 6.02 -16.44
C GLY A 180 31.20 5.60 -15.01
N TYR A 181 30.10 4.86 -14.79
CA TYR A 181 29.85 4.21 -13.51
C TYR A 181 30.80 3.05 -13.29
N GLN A 182 31.19 2.84 -12.04
CA GLN A 182 32.04 1.73 -11.62
C GLN A 182 31.21 0.74 -10.79
N ARG A 183 31.33 -0.54 -11.11
CA ARG A 183 30.74 -1.65 -10.35
C ARG A 183 31.42 -1.72 -8.98
N VAL A 184 30.62 -1.75 -7.94
CA VAL A 184 31.06 -2.06 -6.57
C VAL A 184 30.26 -3.23 -6.04
N ASP A 185 30.69 -3.83 -4.93
CA ASP A 185 29.91 -4.82 -4.18
C ASP A 185 29.93 -4.51 -2.69
N ILE A 186 28.82 -4.80 -2.01
CA ILE A 186 28.59 -4.40 -0.62
C ILE A 186 27.82 -5.48 0.15
N PRO A 187 28.11 -5.67 1.45
CA PRO A 187 27.42 -6.65 2.27
C PRO A 187 25.93 -6.31 2.44
N HIS A 188 25.15 -7.28 2.90
CA HIS A 188 23.74 -7.09 3.26
C HIS A 188 23.54 -6.80 4.76
N LEU A 189 24.52 -7.17 5.59
CA LEU A 189 24.51 -6.96 7.04
C LEU A 189 25.51 -5.86 7.41
N THR A 190 25.13 -5.04 8.38
CA THR A 190 26.01 -4.02 8.92
C THR A 190 25.71 -3.73 10.37
N LYS A 191 26.64 -3.05 11.03
CA LYS A 191 26.50 -2.58 12.41
C LYS A 191 25.43 -1.49 12.47
N LYS A 192 24.70 -1.46 13.58
CA LYS A 192 23.77 -0.38 13.96
C LYS A 192 24.38 1.01 13.80
N ASP A 193 25.64 1.18 14.23
CA ASP A 193 26.36 2.45 14.22
C ASP A 193 26.38 3.13 12.83
N LEU A 194 26.47 2.36 11.74
CA LEU A 194 26.49 2.92 10.38
C LEU A 194 25.17 3.63 10.05
N TYR A 195 24.05 3.06 10.49
CA TYR A 195 22.73 3.65 10.24
C TYR A 195 22.35 4.74 11.23
N GLN A 196 22.86 4.68 12.46
CA GLN A 196 22.77 5.81 13.38
C GLN A 196 23.54 7.01 12.82
N LYS A 197 24.80 6.79 12.40
CA LYS A 197 25.64 7.86 11.83
C LYS A 197 25.05 8.46 10.55
N SER A 198 24.37 7.67 9.74
CA SER A 198 23.71 8.16 8.53
C SER A 198 22.29 8.68 8.75
N GLY A 199 21.74 8.64 9.98
CA GLY A 199 20.37 9.07 10.31
C GLY A 199 19.26 8.12 9.85
N HIS A 200 19.60 7.01 9.21
CA HIS A 200 18.63 6.04 8.70
C HIS A 200 18.04 5.14 9.80
N TRP A 201 18.72 5.03 10.94
CA TRP A 201 18.21 4.26 12.07
C TRP A 201 16.84 4.78 12.52
N ASP A 202 16.73 6.08 12.76
CA ASP A 202 15.48 6.71 13.21
C ASP A 202 14.44 6.79 12.09
N LYS A 203 14.89 6.94 10.82
CA LYS A 203 14.00 7.03 9.66
C LYS A 203 13.28 5.73 9.36
N PHE A 204 13.99 4.60 9.37
CA PHE A 204 13.38 3.29 9.12
C PHE A 204 12.80 2.66 10.36
N GLY A 205 13.36 2.95 11.55
CA GLY A 205 12.78 2.53 12.83
C GLY A 205 12.45 1.04 12.90
N ASP A 206 11.14 0.75 12.85
CA ASP A 206 10.58 -0.59 12.92
C ASP A 206 10.61 -1.36 11.59
N GLU A 207 10.84 -0.69 10.46
CA GLU A 207 11.02 -1.34 9.14
C GLU A 207 12.39 -2.03 9.00
N LEU A 208 13.26 -1.95 10.02
CA LEU A 208 14.58 -2.58 10.02
C LEU A 208 14.54 -4.02 10.52
N PHE A 209 15.00 -4.97 9.70
CA PHE A 209 15.34 -6.30 10.18
C PHE A 209 16.57 -6.26 11.08
N LYS A 210 16.38 -6.62 12.35
CA LYS A 210 17.42 -6.66 13.39
C LYS A 210 17.84 -8.09 13.67
N ILE A 211 19.14 -8.31 13.83
CA ILE A 211 19.74 -9.62 14.11
C ILE A 211 20.69 -9.50 15.29
N THR A 212 20.52 -10.35 16.29
CA THR A 212 21.48 -10.49 17.39
C THR A 212 22.40 -11.66 17.09
N THR A 213 23.70 -11.39 17.03
CA THR A 213 24.71 -12.44 16.81
C THR A 213 24.90 -13.31 18.05
N ARG A 214 25.59 -14.46 17.90
CA ARG A 214 25.92 -15.37 19.02
C ARG A 214 26.71 -14.71 20.15
N GLU A 215 27.45 -13.65 19.85
CA GLU A 215 28.24 -12.88 20.83
C GLU A 215 27.50 -11.64 21.35
N GLY A 216 26.22 -11.46 20.99
CA GLY A 216 25.41 -10.34 21.45
C GLY A 216 25.54 -9.05 20.64
N HIS A 217 26.32 -9.04 19.54
CA HIS A 217 26.36 -7.86 18.66
C HIS A 217 25.04 -7.67 17.92
N GLU A 218 24.52 -6.44 17.91
CA GLU A 218 23.36 -6.04 17.10
C GLU A 218 23.80 -5.69 15.68
N LEU A 219 23.29 -6.46 14.72
CA LEU A 219 23.41 -6.19 13.29
C LEU A 219 22.03 -5.87 12.71
N VAL A 220 22.04 -5.21 11.57
CA VAL A 220 20.83 -4.98 10.79
C VAL A 220 21.05 -5.33 9.33
N VAL A 221 19.98 -5.82 8.71
CA VAL A 221 19.94 -6.05 7.26
C VAL A 221 19.68 -4.72 6.56
N LYS A 222 20.40 -4.43 5.47
CA LYS A 222 20.34 -3.14 4.81
C LYS A 222 18.97 -2.84 4.19
N PRO A 223 18.33 -1.68 4.51
CA PRO A 223 17.13 -1.22 3.82
C PRO A 223 17.45 -0.36 2.58
N MET A 224 18.73 -0.03 2.38
CA MET A 224 19.28 0.77 1.27
C MET A 224 20.80 0.57 1.15
N ASN A 225 21.39 1.00 0.03
CA ASN A 225 22.82 0.82 -0.24
C ASN A 225 23.67 2.05 0.09
N CYS A 226 23.07 3.24 0.22
CA CYS A 226 23.76 4.53 0.28
C CYS A 226 24.88 4.60 1.34
N PRO A 227 24.65 4.18 2.60
CA PRO A 227 25.69 4.26 3.63
C PRO A 227 26.90 3.37 3.32
N HIS A 228 26.69 2.23 2.66
CA HIS A 228 27.77 1.34 2.24
C HIS A 228 28.60 1.94 1.10
N HIS A 229 27.96 2.52 0.08
CA HIS A 229 28.68 3.20 -1.01
C HIS A 229 29.49 4.40 -0.48
N THR A 230 28.99 5.07 0.56
CA THR A 230 29.72 6.14 1.24
C THR A 230 30.98 5.62 1.92
N GLN A 231 30.96 4.42 2.52
CA GLN A 231 32.18 3.81 3.09
C GLN A 231 33.20 3.45 2.00
N ILE A 232 32.74 3.03 0.81
CA ILE A 232 33.63 2.82 -0.33
C ILE A 232 34.26 4.15 -0.75
N PHE A 233 33.48 5.22 -0.83
CA PHE A 233 34.01 6.54 -1.15
C PHE A 233 35.04 7.01 -0.10
N ASP A 234 34.74 6.86 1.19
CA ASP A 234 35.59 7.29 2.32
C ASP A 234 36.92 6.53 2.46
N ARG A 235 37.10 5.41 1.74
CA ARG A 235 38.31 4.56 1.83
C ARG A 235 39.63 5.29 1.57
N LYS A 236 39.60 6.38 0.81
CA LYS A 236 40.77 7.20 0.46
C LYS A 236 40.37 8.66 0.24
N PRO A 237 41.31 9.62 0.39
CA PRO A 237 41.11 10.98 -0.08
C PRO A 237 40.90 11.02 -1.60
N HIS A 238 40.04 11.92 -2.07
CA HIS A 238 39.82 12.17 -3.50
C HIS A 238 40.16 13.62 -3.86
N SER A 239 40.76 13.82 -5.02
CA SER A 239 40.96 15.14 -5.61
C SER A 239 39.69 15.64 -6.30
N TYR A 240 39.46 16.95 -6.35
CA TYR A 240 38.37 17.53 -7.13
C TYR A 240 38.42 17.14 -8.62
N ARG A 241 39.61 16.79 -9.13
CA ARG A 241 39.80 16.34 -10.52
C ARG A 241 39.33 14.91 -10.77
N GLU A 242 39.23 14.09 -9.73
CA GLU A 242 38.68 12.74 -9.82
C GLU A 242 37.15 12.76 -9.82
N MET A 243 36.51 13.91 -9.55
CA MET A 243 35.06 14.03 -9.50
C MET A 243 34.44 14.18 -10.89
N PRO A 244 33.21 13.66 -11.09
CA PRO A 244 32.42 12.91 -10.09
C PRO A 244 32.79 11.42 -10.01
N GLN A 245 32.76 10.87 -8.79
CA GLN A 245 32.89 9.43 -8.55
C GLN A 245 31.51 8.78 -8.64
N ARG A 246 31.40 7.69 -9.41
CA ARG A 246 30.11 7.03 -9.69
C ARG A 246 30.17 5.56 -9.31
N TYR A 247 29.51 5.18 -8.24
CA TYR A 247 29.47 3.78 -7.78
C TYR A 247 28.07 3.20 -7.94
N ALA A 248 27.97 2.12 -8.69
CA ALA A 248 26.72 1.42 -8.95
C ALA A 248 26.83 -0.05 -8.56
N ASN A 249 25.70 -0.59 -8.08
CA ASN A 249 25.57 -1.99 -7.75
C ASN A 249 24.10 -2.40 -7.84
N THR A 250 23.83 -3.55 -8.45
CA THR A 250 22.50 -4.16 -8.46
C THR A 250 22.42 -5.21 -7.35
N THR A 251 21.87 -4.85 -6.20
CA THR A 251 21.82 -5.73 -5.01
C THR A 251 20.52 -5.63 -4.25
N LYS A 252 20.29 -6.64 -3.41
CA LYS A 252 19.11 -6.74 -2.56
C LYS A 252 19.21 -5.84 -1.34
N VAL A 253 18.12 -5.12 -1.10
CA VAL A 253 17.81 -4.44 0.16
C VAL A 253 16.57 -5.10 0.77
N TYR A 254 16.38 -4.87 2.07
CA TYR A 254 15.35 -5.55 2.85
C TYR A 254 14.61 -4.56 3.75
N ARG A 255 13.27 -4.62 3.75
CA ARG A 255 12.40 -3.79 4.58
C ARG A 255 11.35 -4.68 5.23
N ASP A 256 11.11 -4.49 6.51
CA ASP A 256 10.12 -5.25 7.27
C ASP A 256 8.70 -4.72 7.03
N GLU A 257 8.27 -4.83 5.78
CA GLU A 257 6.92 -4.45 5.35
C GLU A 257 5.88 -5.32 6.06
N GLN A 258 4.76 -4.72 6.47
CA GLN A 258 3.67 -5.45 7.10
C GLN A 258 3.08 -6.49 6.14
N THR A 259 2.71 -7.66 6.67
CA THR A 259 2.23 -8.78 5.84
C THR A 259 1.01 -8.41 4.99
N GLY A 260 0.12 -7.55 5.50
CA GLY A 260 -1.07 -7.08 4.79
C GLY A 260 -0.79 -6.14 3.60
N GLU A 261 0.41 -5.57 3.52
CA GLU A 261 0.81 -4.67 2.45
C GLU A 261 1.48 -5.40 1.27
N LEU A 262 1.95 -6.63 1.50
CA LEU A 262 2.68 -7.41 0.49
C LEU A 262 1.78 -7.73 -0.70
N SER A 263 2.31 -7.53 -1.92
CA SER A 263 1.53 -7.74 -3.15
C SER A 263 2.41 -8.17 -4.31
N GLY A 264 2.45 -9.49 -4.56
CA GLY A 264 3.23 -10.09 -5.65
C GLY A 264 4.67 -9.58 -5.63
N LEU A 265 5.20 -9.16 -6.79
CA LEU A 265 6.48 -8.44 -6.90
C LEU A 265 6.40 -6.91 -6.75
N THR A 266 5.21 -6.32 -6.56
CA THR A 266 5.04 -4.86 -6.50
C THR A 266 5.43 -4.29 -5.14
N ARG A 267 5.12 -5.03 -4.06
CA ARG A 267 5.53 -4.71 -2.69
C ARG A 267 6.00 -5.98 -2.01
N VAL A 268 7.29 -6.03 -1.69
CA VAL A 268 8.01 -7.20 -1.17
C VAL A 268 8.98 -6.76 -0.08
N ARG A 269 9.36 -7.70 0.81
CA ARG A 269 10.37 -7.45 1.85
C ARG A 269 11.79 -7.48 1.32
N SER A 270 12.04 -8.16 0.20
CA SER A 270 13.36 -8.22 -0.45
C SER A 270 13.28 -7.70 -1.88
N ILE A 271 13.90 -6.55 -2.09
CA ILE A 271 13.89 -5.82 -3.38
C ILE A 271 15.33 -5.76 -3.89
N THR A 272 15.55 -6.09 -5.16
CA THR A 272 16.83 -5.78 -5.81
C THR A 272 16.70 -4.44 -6.50
N GLN A 273 17.54 -3.50 -6.11
CA GLN A 273 17.59 -2.18 -6.74
C GLN A 273 18.82 -2.13 -7.62
N ASP A 274 18.65 -1.62 -8.84
CA ASP A 274 19.75 -1.15 -9.65
C ASP A 274 20.21 0.19 -9.05
N ASP A 275 20.95 0.15 -7.94
CA ASP A 275 21.23 1.36 -7.17
C ASP A 275 22.56 2.00 -7.59
N ALA A 276 22.64 3.32 -7.49
CA ALA A 276 23.84 4.07 -7.84
C ALA A 276 23.96 5.37 -7.06
N HIS A 277 25.19 5.73 -6.72
CA HIS A 277 25.51 6.91 -5.94
C HIS A 277 26.63 7.69 -6.63
N VAL A 278 26.39 8.97 -6.86
CA VAL A 278 27.33 9.90 -7.47
C VAL A 278 27.81 10.86 -6.40
N PHE A 279 29.13 10.97 -6.25
CA PHE A 279 29.82 11.83 -5.30
C PHE A 279 30.59 12.92 -6.07
#